data_AF-A0A7K0Q9C3-F1
#
_entry.id   AF-A0A7K0Q9C3-F1
#
_cell.length_a   1.000
_cell.length_b   1.000
_cell.length_c   1.000
_cell.angle_alpha   90.00
_cell.angle_beta   90.00
_cell.angle_gamma   90.00
#
_symmetry.space_group_name_H-M   'P 1'
#
loop_
_entity.id
_entity.type
_entity.pdbx_description
1 polymer ?
#
loop_
_entity_poly.entity_id
_entity_poly.type
_entity_poly.pdbx_seq_one_letter_code
_entity_poly.pdbx_strand_id
1 'polypeptide(L)' 'MSAKSALTDLRSLAKAGKAADLQRFFKTAPGEYGEGDIFLGVMVPQTRE' A
#
# COMPACT_ATOMS: atom_id res chain seq x y z
N MET A 1 5.15 18.85 8.19
CA MET A 1 5.34 17.61 7.42
C MET A 1 5.33 17.96 5.94
N SER A 2 6.29 17.47 5.15
CA SER A 2 6.31 17.62 3.70
C SER A 2 5.83 16.34 3.02
N ALA A 3 5.36 16.40 1.77
CA ALA A 3 5.00 15.20 1.03
C ALA A 3 6.18 14.20 0.93
N LYS A 4 7.41 14.72 0.81
CA LYS A 4 8.63 13.90 0.76
C LYS A 4 8.93 13.19 2.07
N SER A 5 8.76 13.86 3.20
CA SER A 5 8.97 13.23 4.52
C SER A 5 7.91 12.16 4.76
N ALA A 6 6.63 12.44 4.48
CA ALA A 6 5.55 11.46 4.61
C ALA A 6 5.79 10.20 3.77
N LEU A 7 6.28 10.36 2.54
CA LEU A 7 6.60 9.21 1.68
C LEU A 7 7.75 8.37 2.24
N THR A 8 8.74 9.01 2.85
CA THR A 8 9.86 8.33 3.51
C THR A 8 9.36 7.50 4.69
N ASP A 9 8.50 8.08 5.52
CA ASP A 9 7.93 7.43 6.70
C ASP A 9 7.07 6.24 6.29
N LEU A 10 6.17 6.40 5.32
CA LEU A 10 5.33 5.31 4.79
C LEU A 10 6.16 4.16 4.21
N ARG A 11 7.24 4.47 3.48
CA ARG A 11 8.15 3.45 2.93
C ARG A 11 8.88 2.68 4.03
N SER A 12 9.17 3.31 5.17
CA SER A 12 9.80 2.62 6.31
C SER A 12 8.88 1.60 6.99
N LEU A 13 7.55 1.78 6.86
CA LEU A 13 6.53 0.91 7.45
C LEU A 13 6.04 -0.19 6.50
N ALA A 14 6.41 -0.11 5.22
CA ALA A 14 5.96 -0.99 4.15
C ALA A 14 6.43 -2.45 4.34
N LYS A 15 5.52 -3.40 4.09
CA LYS A 15 5.83 -4.84 4.09
C LYS A 15 5.44 -5.46 2.75
N ALA A 16 6.42 -5.98 2.01
CA ALA A 16 6.22 -6.57 0.69
C ALA A 16 5.16 -7.68 0.67
N GLY A 17 5.14 -8.55 1.70
CA GLY A 17 4.10 -9.58 1.83
C GLY A 17 2.69 -9.00 1.93
N LYS A 18 2.52 -7.89 2.66
CA LYS A 18 1.22 -7.21 2.79
C LYS A 18 0.79 -6.53 1.49
N ALA A 19 1.72 -5.97 0.73
CA ALA A 19 1.41 -5.44 -0.60
C ALA A 19 0.81 -6.53 -1.50
N ALA A 20 1.44 -7.71 -1.55
CA ALA A 20 0.95 -8.84 -2.34
C ALA A 20 -0.40 -9.39 -1.84
N ASP A 21 -0.59 -9.48 -0.52
CA ASP A 21 -1.88 -9.90 0.07
C ASP A 21 -3.01 -8.94 -0.32
N LEU A 22 -2.77 -7.64 -0.22
CA LEU A 22 -3.75 -6.60 -0.55
C LEU A 22 -4.07 -6.57 -2.05
N GLN A 23 -3.06 -6.69 -2.91
CA GLN A 23 -3.25 -6.79 -4.36
C GLN A 23 -4.12 -7.98 -4.78
N ARG A 24 -4.00 -9.13 -4.08
CA ARG A 24 -4.88 -10.28 -4.29
C ARG A 24 -6.28 -10.04 -3.74
N PHE A 25 -6.39 -9.50 -2.53
CA PHE A 25 -7.68 -9.25 -1.88
C PHE A 25 -8.55 -8.25 -2.67
N PHE A 26 -7.94 -7.17 -3.16
CA PHE A 26 -8.62 -6.14 -3.94
C PHE A 26 -8.73 -6.45 -5.43
N LYS A 27 -8.19 -7.61 -5.88
CA LYS A 27 -8.30 -8.09 -7.26
C LYS A 27 -7.79 -7.06 -8.26
N THR A 28 -6.48 -6.92 -8.30
CA THR A 28 -5.78 -5.87 -9.07
C THR A 28 -5.35 -6.30 -10.47
N ALA A 29 -5.73 -7.51 -10.91
CA ALA A 29 -5.40 -7.98 -12.25
C ALA A 29 -6.26 -7.28 -13.33
N PRO A 30 -5.84 -7.34 -14.61
CA PRO A 30 -6.63 -6.79 -15.71
C PRO A 30 -8.06 -7.34 -15.75
N GLY A 31 -9.05 -6.44 -15.89
CA GLY A 31 -10.47 -6.75 -15.88
C GLY A 31 -11.08 -6.97 -14.49
N GLU A 32 -10.31 -6.78 -13.42
CA GLU A 32 -10.79 -6.92 -12.05
C GLU A 32 -11.06 -5.55 -11.36
N TYR A 33 -11.55 -5.60 -10.12
CA TYR A 33 -12.04 -4.43 -9.39
C TYR A 33 -10.99 -3.33 -9.18
N GLY A 34 -9.78 -3.71 -8.78
CA GLY A 34 -8.67 -2.80 -8.52
C GLY A 34 -7.63 -2.79 -9.64
N GLU A 35 -8.04 -3.05 -10.89
CA GLU A 35 -7.11 -3.13 -12.03
C GLU A 35 -6.11 -1.96 -12.04
N GLY A 36 -4.82 -2.28 -11.99
CA GLY A 36 -3.74 -1.30 -12.04
C GLY A 36 -3.33 -0.69 -10.69
N ASP A 37 -4.03 -1.02 -9.60
CA ASP A 37 -3.66 -0.50 -8.28
C ASP A 37 -2.36 -1.12 -7.75
N ILE A 38 -1.50 -0.26 -7.17
CA ILE A 38 -0.23 -0.64 -6.55
C ILE A 38 -0.29 -0.34 -5.07
N PHE A 39 -0.07 -1.38 -4.26
CA PHE A 39 -0.09 -1.26 -2.81
C PHE A 39 1.32 -1.08 -2.24
N LEU A 40 1.48 -0.11 -1.33
CA LEU A 40 2.73 0.10 -0.60
C LEU A 40 2.97 -0.97 0.49
N GLY A 41 1.92 -1.69 0.90
CA GLY A 41 2.01 -2.70 1.97
C GLY A 41 2.07 -2.10 3.38
N VAL A 42 1.44 -0.94 3.60
CA VAL A 42 1.26 -0.29 4.91
C VAL A 42 -0.17 -0.49 5.38
N MET A 43 -0.37 -0.87 6.65
CA MET A 43 -1.69 -1.07 7.24
C MET A 43 -2.23 0.22 7.84
N VAL A 44 -3.55 0.42 7.77
CA VAL A 44 -4.24 1.64 8.24
C VAL A 44 -3.89 2.07 9.68
N PRO A 45 -3.76 1.18 10.69
CA PRO A 45 -3.36 1.61 12.02
C PRO A 45 -1.99 2.31 12.05
N GLN A 46 -1.06 1.92 11.17
CA GLN A 46 0.30 2.48 11.12
C GLN A 46 0.33 3.89 10.53
N THR A 47 -0.74 4.34 9.84
CA THR A 47 -0.80 5.65 9.18
C THR A 47 -1.54 6.71 10.00
N ARG A 48 -1.97 6.38 11.23
CA ARG A 48 -2.85 7.23 12.06
C ARG A 48 -2.18 7.78 13.32
N GLU A 49 -0.93 7.40 13.56
CA GLU A 49 -0.08 7.94 14.63
C GLU A 49 0.61 9.23 14.17
#